data_AF-A0A1B8AKI7-F1
#
_entry.id   AF-A0A1B8AKI7-F1
#
_cell.length_a   1.000
_cell.length_b   1.000
_cell.length_c   1.000
_cell.angle_alpha   90.00
_cell.angle_beta   90.00
_cell.angle_gamma   90.00
#
_symmetry.space_group_name_H-M   'P 1'
#
loop_
_entity.id
_entity.type
_entity.pdbx_description
1 polymer ?
#
loop_
_entity_poly.entity_id
_entity_poly.type
_entity_poly.pdbx_seq_one_letter_code
_entity_poly.pdbx_strand_id
1 'polypeptide(L)'
;MPRFHSLPAEVQNLILYFVVESSTASSTPQTASAPMKSNLAPYACVDKFWNSFFESRTFNNLIITQYDIPAFSQILSRQRRLLLKHLWFRIQLPNYLTPPIKQDEKANVLWDLDSAFTKSISELWDVLSVWDSTRHKGMTLELSAFSPSDWNGYSVYRAVEKEIGMYREHLKAGSTEQYEAASDVHNQYINWHSAIGGVRGRSDYWFAAVNNLFGWKPLELTEDVYQLPPISVVAKFLIRRQQYREIYPTALETMLRSLTAVQDIQVERWRCAESRDEKMWCNEARIAFGMSLPGSVKRLSLHGEMSQVFHNWEPKEATVVSLAKTLRQYTRHLEHLSISHLVDAKEFLRPFYTDNGVRLLPDWENLKRLSLTSDIFRTGTEKDITDLLCAAARAARRMPNLEMLELWNGDEESACIFSYRVEDMVGNINWRGIHLPTLSHEVSRAWGLASINNNRPDVRESAKPFETERILSSMQMLKYLNSKDQALHPISASRATQKRKRNESDGDKMKNIKKARNY
;
A
#
# COMPACT_ATOMS: atom_id res chain seq x y z
N MET A 1 -37.73 -31.74 -20.35
CA MET A 1 -36.85 -30.75 -19.69
C MET A 1 -37.01 -29.41 -20.38
N PRO A 2 -37.17 -28.29 -19.67
CA PRO A 2 -37.14 -26.97 -20.29
C PRO A 2 -35.79 -26.74 -20.99
N ARG A 3 -35.80 -26.11 -22.17
CA ARG A 3 -34.57 -25.74 -22.88
C ARG A 3 -33.93 -24.56 -22.17
N PHE A 4 -32.60 -24.46 -22.13
CA PHE A 4 -31.90 -23.38 -21.41
C PHE A 4 -32.44 -21.98 -21.75
N HIS A 5 -32.62 -21.67 -23.04
CA HIS A 5 -33.15 -20.37 -23.49
C HIS A 5 -34.65 -20.15 -23.26
N SER A 6 -35.38 -21.17 -22.79
CA SER A 6 -36.78 -21.02 -22.37
C SER A 6 -36.93 -20.63 -20.90
N LEU A 7 -35.82 -20.58 -20.14
CA LEU A 7 -35.81 -20.18 -18.74
C LEU A 7 -35.74 -18.65 -18.59
N PRO A 8 -36.22 -18.07 -17.49
CA PRO A 8 -35.99 -16.65 -17.18
C PRO A 8 -34.50 -16.31 -17.11
N ALA A 9 -34.16 -15.05 -17.40
CA ALA A 9 -32.77 -14.58 -17.44
C ALA A 9 -32.05 -14.75 -16.09
N GLU A 10 -32.75 -14.63 -14.95
CA GLU A 10 -32.13 -14.90 -13.64
C GLU A 10 -31.71 -16.36 -13.51
N VAL A 11 -32.55 -17.30 -13.95
CA VAL A 11 -32.27 -18.74 -13.88
C VAL A 11 -31.15 -19.12 -14.85
N GLN A 12 -31.16 -18.56 -16.07
CA GLN A 12 -30.05 -18.74 -17.02
C GLN A 12 -28.72 -18.28 -16.43
N ASN A 13 -28.67 -17.09 -15.84
CA ASN A 13 -27.46 -16.58 -15.18
C ASN A 13 -27.03 -17.45 -14.01
N LEU A 14 -27.98 -17.91 -13.18
CA LEU A 14 -27.71 -18.77 -12.03
C LEU A 14 -27.10 -20.12 -12.44
N ILE A 15 -27.57 -20.70 -13.57
CA ILE A 15 -26.94 -21.89 -14.17
C ILE A 15 -25.50 -21.58 -14.60
N LEU A 16 -25.25 -20.47 -15.30
CA LEU A 16 -23.88 -20.10 -15.70
C LEU A 16 -22.96 -19.81 -14.50
N TYR A 17 -23.50 -19.27 -13.41
CA TYR A 17 -22.77 -19.12 -12.15
C TYR A 17 -22.32 -20.47 -11.60
N PHE A 18 -23.17 -21.49 -11.60
CA PHE A 18 -22.78 -22.83 -11.16
C PHE A 18 -21.69 -23.45 -12.04
N VAL A 19 -21.66 -23.15 -13.34
CA VAL A 19 -20.55 -23.59 -14.24
C VAL A 19 -19.22 -22.96 -13.81
N VAL A 20 -19.25 -21.68 -13.40
CA VAL A 20 -18.09 -20.96 -12.87
C VAL A 20 -17.68 -21.48 -11.48
N GLU A 21 -18.61 -21.77 -10.58
CA GLU A 21 -18.32 -22.28 -9.24
C GLU A 21 -17.78 -23.71 -9.25
N SER A 22 -18.38 -24.59 -10.06
CA SER A 22 -17.91 -25.98 -10.24
C SER A 22 -16.49 -26.03 -10.79
N SER A 23 -16.13 -25.01 -11.58
CA SER A 23 -14.80 -24.77 -12.11
C SER A 23 -13.79 -24.33 -11.03
N THR A 24 -14.24 -23.74 -9.92
CA THR A 24 -13.39 -23.32 -8.78
C THR A 24 -13.35 -24.32 -7.62
N ALA A 25 -14.38 -25.16 -7.47
CA ALA A 25 -14.55 -26.07 -6.33
C ALA A 25 -13.72 -27.37 -6.42
N SER A 26 -13.00 -27.66 -7.51
CA SER A 26 -12.18 -28.87 -7.67
C SER A 26 -10.88 -28.88 -6.84
N SER A 27 -10.83 -28.12 -5.75
CA SER A 27 -9.64 -27.90 -4.90
C SER A 27 -9.76 -28.70 -3.59
N THR A 28 -9.91 -30.02 -3.65
CA THR A 28 -9.76 -30.90 -2.48
C THR A 28 -8.28 -31.19 -2.20
N PRO A 29 -7.79 -31.21 -0.94
CA PRO A 29 -6.35 -31.23 -0.61
C PRO A 29 -5.72 -32.64 -0.60
N GLN A 30 -6.21 -33.59 -1.41
CA GLN A 30 -5.75 -34.99 -1.32
C GLN A 30 -5.53 -35.61 -2.71
N THR A 31 -4.56 -35.09 -3.46
CA THR A 31 -3.69 -35.86 -4.38
C THR A 31 -2.67 -34.90 -4.99
N ALA A 32 -1.42 -35.33 -5.10
CA ALA A 32 -0.28 -34.54 -5.59
C ALA A 32 -0.28 -34.30 -7.13
N SER A 33 -1.45 -34.15 -7.75
CA SER A 33 -1.59 -33.68 -9.12
C SER A 33 -1.98 -32.20 -9.12
N ALA A 34 -1.29 -31.39 -9.93
CA ALA A 34 -1.57 -29.96 -10.05
C ALA A 34 -3.06 -29.72 -10.36
N PRO A 35 -3.74 -28.75 -9.71
CA PRO A 35 -5.15 -28.50 -9.94
C PRO A 35 -5.35 -28.14 -11.42
N MET A 36 -6.20 -28.91 -12.10
CA MET A 36 -6.55 -28.71 -13.49
C MET A 36 -7.30 -27.37 -13.59
N LYS A 37 -6.62 -26.32 -14.08
CA LYS A 37 -7.23 -25.00 -14.28
C LYS A 37 -8.46 -25.16 -15.16
N SER A 38 -9.63 -24.91 -14.59
CA SER A 38 -10.87 -24.82 -15.34
C SER A 38 -10.77 -23.65 -16.32
N ASN A 39 -10.64 -23.96 -17.60
CA ASN A 39 -10.56 -22.95 -18.63
C ASN A 39 -11.97 -22.47 -18.95
N LEU A 40 -12.29 -21.23 -18.55
CA LEU A 40 -13.60 -20.63 -18.83
C LEU A 40 -13.74 -20.12 -20.28
N ALA A 41 -12.63 -20.01 -21.01
CA ALA A 41 -12.61 -19.43 -22.36
C ALA A 41 -13.49 -20.17 -23.38
N PRO A 42 -13.54 -21.53 -23.42
CA PRO A 42 -14.38 -22.26 -24.37
C PRO A 42 -15.88 -21.96 -24.21
N TYR A 43 -16.34 -21.66 -22.98
CA TYR A 43 -17.74 -21.32 -22.72
C TYR A 43 -18.14 -19.99 -23.35
N ALA A 44 -17.18 -19.08 -23.59
CA ALA A 44 -17.45 -17.81 -24.28
C ALA A 44 -17.77 -18.00 -25.78
N CYS A 45 -17.58 -19.19 -26.34
CA CYS A 45 -17.80 -19.49 -27.75
C CYS A 45 -19.20 -20.08 -28.06
N VAL A 46 -20.04 -20.30 -27.04
CA VAL A 46 -21.35 -20.97 -27.20
C VAL A 46 -22.33 -20.10 -27.98
N ASP A 47 -22.63 -18.90 -27.47
CA ASP A 47 -23.46 -17.89 -28.12
C ASP A 47 -23.14 -16.49 -27.57
N LYS A 48 -23.89 -15.46 -27.98
CA LYS A 48 -23.70 -14.08 -27.50
C LYS A 48 -24.00 -13.88 -26.01
N PHE A 49 -24.96 -14.63 -25.46
CA PHE A 49 -25.34 -14.53 -24.04
C PHE A 49 -24.23 -15.10 -23.15
N TRP A 50 -23.77 -16.31 -23.47
CA TRP A 50 -22.63 -16.95 -22.83
C TRP A 50 -21.35 -16.13 -23.02
N ASN A 51 -21.09 -15.65 -24.24
CA ASN A 51 -19.95 -14.79 -24.52
C ASN A 51 -19.90 -13.58 -23.58
N SER A 52 -20.99 -12.81 -23.49
CA SER A 52 -21.08 -11.66 -22.58
C SER A 52 -20.88 -12.05 -21.11
N PHE A 53 -21.47 -13.16 -20.67
CA PHE A 53 -21.35 -13.65 -19.30
C PHE A 53 -19.92 -14.07 -18.95
N PHE A 54 -19.24 -14.85 -19.81
CA PHE A 54 -17.91 -15.37 -19.52
C PHE A 54 -16.82 -14.33 -19.82
N GLU A 55 -16.93 -13.54 -20.88
CA GLU A 55 -15.95 -12.48 -21.18
C GLU A 55 -15.93 -11.39 -20.10
N SER A 56 -17.08 -10.99 -19.56
CA SER A 56 -17.16 -9.99 -18.47
C SER A 56 -16.48 -10.44 -17.17
N ARG A 57 -16.23 -11.74 -17.01
CA ARG A 57 -15.50 -12.34 -15.87
C ARG A 57 -14.04 -12.62 -16.21
N THR A 58 -13.77 -13.13 -17.41
CA THR A 58 -12.40 -13.42 -17.88
C THR A 58 -11.57 -12.16 -18.06
N PHE A 59 -12.14 -11.10 -18.65
CA PHE A 59 -11.43 -9.84 -18.93
C PHE A 59 -11.60 -8.80 -17.82
N ASN A 60 -12.27 -9.14 -16.72
CA ASN A 60 -12.49 -8.22 -15.60
C ASN A 60 -11.17 -7.80 -14.95
N ASN A 61 -10.30 -8.79 -14.75
CA ASN A 61 -9.06 -8.66 -14.00
C ASN A 61 -7.97 -9.41 -14.77
N LEU A 62 -6.93 -8.70 -15.20
CA LEU A 62 -5.82 -9.28 -15.93
C LEU A 62 -4.53 -9.09 -15.16
N ILE A 63 -3.71 -10.14 -15.15
CA ILE A 63 -2.37 -10.13 -14.58
C ILE A 63 -1.43 -10.50 -15.72
N ILE A 64 -0.59 -9.55 -16.12
CA ILE A 64 0.26 -9.67 -17.30
C ILE A 64 1.71 -9.30 -16.98
N THR A 65 2.62 -9.79 -17.79
CA THR A 65 4.03 -9.38 -17.84
C THR A 65 4.30 -8.62 -19.14
N GLN A 66 5.51 -8.09 -19.31
CA GLN A 66 5.90 -7.44 -20.56
C GLN A 66 5.79 -8.37 -21.79
N TYR A 67 5.95 -9.68 -21.59
CA TYR A 67 5.85 -10.67 -22.67
C TYR A 67 4.41 -10.86 -23.18
N ASP A 68 3.41 -10.49 -22.37
CA ASP A 68 2.00 -10.64 -22.71
C ASP A 68 1.43 -9.40 -23.43
N ILE A 69 2.17 -8.27 -23.47
CA ILE A 69 1.70 -7.00 -24.05
C ILE A 69 1.23 -7.14 -25.51
N PRO A 70 1.94 -7.86 -26.42
CA PRO A 70 1.48 -8.02 -27.80
C PRO A 70 0.12 -8.74 -27.88
N ALA A 71 -0.05 -9.83 -27.12
CA ALA A 71 -1.30 -10.58 -27.07
C ALA A 71 -2.41 -9.75 -26.40
N PHE A 72 -2.10 -9.04 -25.32
CA PHE A 72 -3.00 -8.13 -24.62
C PHE A 72 -3.57 -7.07 -25.56
N SER A 73 -2.72 -6.41 -26.34
CA SER A 73 -3.11 -5.40 -27.33
C SER A 73 -4.03 -5.95 -28.42
N GLN A 74 -3.77 -7.17 -28.89
CA GLN A 74 -4.57 -7.84 -29.92
C GLN A 74 -5.92 -8.35 -29.39
N ILE A 75 -5.93 -8.94 -28.18
CA ILE A 75 -7.11 -9.61 -27.61
C ILE A 75 -8.13 -8.60 -27.07
N LEU A 76 -7.68 -7.52 -26.44
CA LEU A 76 -8.54 -6.48 -25.90
C LEU A 76 -8.95 -5.48 -26.99
N SER A 77 -9.86 -5.93 -27.84
CA SER A 77 -10.58 -5.08 -28.79
C SER A 77 -11.63 -4.21 -28.10
N ARG A 78 -12.09 -3.15 -28.78
CA ARG A 78 -12.94 -2.05 -28.26
C ARG A 78 -13.92 -2.42 -27.13
N GLN A 79 -14.73 -3.46 -27.30
CA GLN A 79 -15.73 -3.86 -26.30
C GLN A 79 -15.11 -4.51 -25.05
N ARG A 80 -14.08 -5.34 -25.23
CA ARG A 80 -13.40 -6.03 -24.11
C ARG A 80 -12.60 -5.07 -23.24
N ARG A 81 -12.09 -3.97 -23.81
CA ARG A 81 -11.45 -2.89 -23.04
C ARG A 81 -12.37 -2.36 -21.95
N LEU A 82 -13.67 -2.24 -22.22
CA LEU A 82 -14.67 -1.75 -21.27
C LEU A 82 -14.96 -2.72 -20.12
N LEU A 83 -14.54 -3.99 -20.24
CA LEU A 83 -14.72 -5.00 -19.22
C LEU A 83 -13.60 -4.96 -18.17
N LEU A 84 -12.43 -4.40 -18.52
CA LEU A 84 -11.25 -4.41 -17.69
C LEU A 84 -11.37 -3.41 -16.53
N LYS A 85 -11.41 -3.95 -15.31
CA LYS A 85 -11.45 -3.15 -14.07
C LYS A 85 -10.11 -3.08 -13.37
N HIS A 86 -9.31 -4.14 -13.49
CA HIS A 86 -8.01 -4.24 -12.82
C HIS A 86 -6.97 -4.84 -13.76
N LEU A 87 -5.87 -4.12 -13.98
CA LEU A 87 -4.70 -4.60 -14.70
C LEU A 87 -3.52 -4.61 -13.74
N TRP A 88 -3.04 -5.79 -13.38
CA TRP A 88 -1.78 -5.95 -12.65
C TRP A 88 -0.65 -6.23 -13.63
N PHE A 89 0.19 -5.21 -13.86
CA PHE A 89 1.39 -5.30 -14.66
C PHE A 89 2.59 -5.68 -13.80
N ARG A 90 3.16 -6.86 -14.10
CA ARG A 90 4.26 -7.48 -13.38
C ARG A 90 5.51 -7.49 -14.26
N ILE A 91 6.38 -6.51 -14.08
CA ILE A 91 7.61 -6.39 -14.85
C ILE A 91 8.62 -7.41 -14.34
N GLN A 92 9.00 -8.34 -15.20
CA GLN A 92 10.07 -9.29 -14.89
C GLN A 92 11.41 -8.72 -15.34
N LEU A 93 12.24 -8.33 -14.39
CA LEU A 93 13.57 -7.81 -14.64
C LEU A 93 14.55 -8.92 -15.05
N PRO A 94 15.62 -8.59 -15.79
CA PRO A 94 16.69 -9.53 -16.15
C PRO A 94 17.29 -10.27 -14.96
N ASN A 95 17.83 -11.46 -15.24
CA ASN A 95 18.67 -12.18 -14.29
C ASN A 95 20.04 -11.51 -14.20
N TYR A 96 20.58 -11.47 -12.99
CA TYR A 96 21.93 -10.99 -12.71
C TYR A 96 22.57 -11.78 -11.56
N LEU A 97 23.88 -11.60 -11.39
CA LEU A 97 24.64 -12.28 -10.35
C LEU A 97 24.42 -11.64 -8.98
N THR A 98 24.06 -12.47 -8.01
CA THR A 98 23.88 -12.09 -6.60
C THR A 98 24.95 -12.75 -5.72
N PRO A 99 26.20 -12.26 -5.77
CA PRO A 99 27.27 -12.82 -4.95
C PRO A 99 26.92 -12.70 -3.45
N PRO A 100 27.32 -13.67 -2.61
CA PRO A 100 27.00 -13.68 -1.18
C PRO A 100 27.43 -12.43 -0.43
N ILE A 101 28.55 -11.81 -0.81
CA ILE A 101 29.07 -10.59 -0.21
C ILE A 101 29.18 -9.56 -1.32
N LYS A 102 28.57 -8.39 -1.09
CA LYS A 102 28.46 -7.31 -2.07
C LYS A 102 28.23 -6.01 -1.31
N GLN A 103 28.78 -4.92 -1.83
CA GLN A 103 28.69 -3.57 -1.23
C GLN A 103 28.06 -2.55 -2.19
N ASP A 104 28.06 -2.85 -3.48
CA ASP A 104 27.43 -2.06 -4.54
C ASP A 104 27.00 -2.96 -5.70
N GLU A 105 26.09 -2.47 -6.53
CA GLU A 105 25.76 -3.10 -7.82
C GLU A 105 26.61 -2.50 -8.93
N LYS A 106 26.99 -3.35 -9.89
CA LYS A 106 27.74 -2.90 -11.06
C LYS A 106 26.85 -2.02 -11.92
N ALA A 107 27.40 -0.92 -12.43
CA ALA A 107 26.69 0.04 -13.27
C ALA A 107 25.99 -0.61 -14.48
N ASN A 108 26.60 -1.62 -15.10
CA ASN A 108 25.99 -2.33 -16.22
C ASN A 108 24.76 -3.14 -15.82
N VAL A 109 24.76 -3.75 -14.62
CA VAL A 109 23.58 -4.46 -14.11
C VAL A 109 22.46 -3.47 -13.80
N LEU A 110 22.77 -2.35 -13.14
CA LEU A 110 21.78 -1.29 -12.91
C LEU A 110 21.14 -0.82 -14.22
N TRP A 111 21.97 -0.54 -15.23
CA TRP A 111 21.50 -0.13 -16.55
C TRP A 111 20.61 -1.16 -17.23
N ASP A 112 20.98 -2.44 -17.19
CA ASP A 112 20.19 -3.52 -17.78
C ASP A 112 18.80 -3.63 -17.12
N LEU A 113 18.73 -3.44 -15.80
CA LEU A 113 17.49 -3.47 -15.03
C LEU A 113 16.60 -2.25 -15.37
N ASP A 114 17.17 -1.05 -15.35
CA ASP A 114 16.45 0.19 -15.68
C ASP A 114 16.00 0.21 -17.13
N SER A 115 16.81 -0.29 -18.08
CA SER A 115 16.45 -0.40 -19.50
C SER A 115 15.28 -1.37 -19.70
N ALA A 116 15.29 -2.53 -19.04
CA ALA A 116 14.19 -3.48 -19.11
C ALA A 116 12.90 -2.94 -18.47
N PHE A 117 13.02 -2.26 -17.32
CA PHE A 117 11.91 -1.57 -16.68
C PHE A 117 11.31 -0.50 -17.58
N THR A 118 12.16 0.36 -18.13
CA THR A 118 11.79 1.46 -19.04
C THR A 118 11.07 0.96 -20.28
N LYS A 119 11.65 -0.03 -20.97
CA LYS A 119 11.03 -0.63 -22.15
C LYS A 119 9.64 -1.20 -21.84
N SER A 120 9.52 -1.91 -20.72
CA SER A 120 8.26 -2.51 -20.30
C SER A 120 7.17 -1.46 -20.02
N ILE A 121 7.54 -0.35 -19.36
CA ILE A 121 6.63 0.78 -19.12
C ILE A 121 6.22 1.42 -20.43
N SER A 122 7.16 1.77 -21.31
CA SER A 122 6.87 2.41 -22.59
C SER A 122 5.93 1.58 -23.47
N GLU A 123 6.18 0.27 -23.61
CA GLU A 123 5.34 -0.62 -24.41
C GLU A 123 3.90 -0.72 -23.89
N LEU A 124 3.72 -0.79 -22.56
CA LEU A 124 2.37 -0.80 -21.99
C LEU A 124 1.68 0.56 -22.18
N TRP A 125 2.43 1.64 -21.99
CA TRP A 125 1.90 2.99 -22.14
C TRP A 125 1.42 3.28 -23.56
N ASP A 126 2.17 2.84 -24.57
CA ASP A 126 1.77 2.94 -25.97
C ASP A 126 0.43 2.23 -26.20
N VAL A 127 0.25 1.03 -25.67
CA VAL A 127 -1.00 0.27 -25.81
C VAL A 127 -2.17 0.98 -25.12
N LEU A 128 -1.97 1.47 -23.90
CA LEU A 128 -3.03 2.09 -23.10
C LEU A 128 -3.40 3.50 -23.58
N SER A 129 -2.48 4.23 -24.21
CA SER A 129 -2.71 5.58 -24.73
C SER A 129 -3.79 5.63 -25.84
N VAL A 130 -3.96 4.53 -26.57
CA VAL A 130 -4.95 4.39 -27.65
C VAL A 130 -6.36 4.07 -27.12
N TRP A 131 -6.53 3.94 -25.80
CA TRP A 131 -7.81 3.60 -25.20
C TRP A 131 -8.62 4.86 -24.89
N ASP A 132 -9.89 4.86 -25.33
CA ASP A 132 -10.82 5.95 -25.08
C ASP A 132 -11.54 5.76 -23.73
N SER A 133 -11.40 6.76 -22.85
CA SER A 133 -12.02 6.76 -21.52
C SER A 133 -13.46 7.26 -21.50
N THR A 134 -13.97 7.90 -22.56
CA THR A 134 -15.32 8.51 -22.57
C THR A 134 -16.44 7.51 -22.29
N ARG A 135 -16.21 6.23 -22.58
CA ARG A 135 -17.15 5.12 -22.35
C ARG A 135 -16.75 4.21 -21.19
N HIS A 136 -15.62 4.47 -20.53
CA HIS A 136 -15.03 3.61 -19.51
C HIS A 136 -15.16 4.24 -18.12
N LYS A 137 -15.53 3.44 -17.10
CA LYS A 137 -15.62 3.92 -15.70
C LYS A 137 -14.24 4.11 -15.01
N GLY A 138 -13.16 4.16 -15.80
CA GLY A 138 -11.77 4.01 -15.33
C GLY A 138 -11.40 2.60 -14.86
N MET A 139 -10.11 2.23 -14.94
CA MET A 139 -9.55 0.98 -14.40
C MET A 139 -8.47 1.24 -13.34
N THR A 140 -8.16 0.21 -12.56
CA THR A 140 -6.98 0.18 -11.69
C THR A 140 -5.79 -0.36 -12.47
N LEU A 141 -4.71 0.41 -12.54
CA LEU A 141 -3.38 -0.04 -12.97
C LEU A 141 -2.56 -0.33 -11.72
N GLU A 142 -2.29 -1.61 -11.47
CA GLU A 142 -1.37 -2.06 -10.43
C GLU A 142 0.00 -2.36 -11.03
N LEU A 143 1.05 -1.80 -10.45
CA LEU A 143 2.43 -1.96 -10.91
C LEU A 143 3.26 -2.74 -9.92
N SER A 144 4.13 -3.61 -10.44
CA SER A 144 5.15 -4.31 -9.67
C SER A 144 6.35 -4.68 -10.55
N ALA A 145 7.51 -4.80 -9.93
CA ALA A 145 8.72 -5.31 -10.58
C ALA A 145 9.38 -6.38 -9.71
N PHE A 146 10.01 -7.37 -10.35
CA PHE A 146 10.78 -8.41 -9.68
C PHE A 146 11.85 -8.96 -10.62
N SER A 147 13.03 -9.31 -10.12
CA SER A 147 13.97 -10.18 -10.85
C SER A 147 13.89 -11.59 -10.30
N PRO A 148 14.02 -12.65 -11.13
CA PRO A 148 14.20 -14.00 -10.60
C PRO A 148 15.47 -14.14 -9.74
N SER A 149 16.49 -13.27 -9.95
CA SER A 149 17.72 -13.24 -9.16
C SER A 149 17.57 -12.67 -7.75
N ASP A 150 16.53 -11.87 -7.48
CA ASP A 150 16.28 -11.27 -6.16
C ASP A 150 16.03 -12.34 -5.07
N TRP A 151 15.71 -13.57 -5.49
CA TRP A 151 15.17 -14.64 -4.66
C TRP A 151 16.14 -15.81 -4.45
N ASN A 152 17.44 -15.57 -4.60
CA ASN A 152 18.45 -16.63 -4.71
C ASN A 152 18.40 -17.63 -3.53
N GLY A 153 18.06 -18.90 -3.82
CA GLY A 153 18.36 -20.06 -2.98
C GLY A 153 17.21 -20.83 -2.31
N TYR A 154 15.96 -20.34 -2.27
CA TYR A 154 14.86 -21.07 -1.62
C TYR A 154 13.54 -21.02 -2.41
N SER A 155 12.54 -21.80 -1.98
CA SER A 155 11.24 -22.12 -2.62
C SER A 155 10.30 -20.94 -2.96
N VAL A 156 10.84 -19.76 -3.26
CA VAL A 156 10.11 -18.52 -3.48
C VAL A 156 9.38 -18.50 -4.83
N TYR A 157 9.88 -19.20 -5.85
CA TYR A 157 9.14 -19.32 -7.13
C TYR A 157 7.72 -19.88 -6.91
N ARG A 158 7.57 -20.93 -6.08
CA ARG A 158 6.25 -21.43 -5.66
C ARG A 158 5.46 -20.43 -4.83
N ALA A 159 6.12 -19.59 -4.04
CA ALA A 159 5.45 -18.55 -3.26
C ALA A 159 4.88 -17.44 -4.16
N VAL A 160 5.57 -17.07 -5.24
CA VAL A 160 5.08 -16.10 -6.23
C VAL A 160 3.88 -16.64 -6.99
N GLU A 161 3.92 -17.88 -7.48
CA GLU A 161 2.76 -18.50 -8.15
C GLU A 161 1.56 -18.62 -7.21
N LYS A 162 1.79 -19.00 -5.94
CA LYS A 162 0.76 -19.03 -4.91
C LYS A 162 0.18 -17.64 -4.66
N GLU A 163 1.01 -16.59 -4.61
CA GLU A 163 0.55 -15.21 -4.44
C GLU A 163 -0.33 -14.75 -5.61
N ILE A 164 0.07 -15.07 -6.84
CA ILE A 164 -0.74 -14.77 -8.04
C ILE A 164 -2.08 -15.51 -7.97
N GLY A 165 -2.08 -16.78 -7.54
CA GLY A 165 -3.29 -17.57 -7.36
C GLY A 165 -4.25 -16.95 -6.36
N MET A 166 -3.77 -16.67 -5.14
CA MET A 166 -4.59 -16.06 -4.08
C MET A 166 -5.11 -14.68 -4.49
N TYR A 167 -4.31 -13.90 -5.20
CA TYR A 167 -4.75 -12.57 -5.64
C TYR A 167 -5.80 -12.63 -6.73
N ARG A 168 -5.72 -13.61 -7.65
CA ARG A 168 -6.79 -13.85 -8.65
C ARG A 168 -8.12 -14.18 -7.97
N GLU A 169 -8.07 -14.95 -6.89
CA GLU A 169 -9.26 -15.32 -6.13
C GLU A 169 -9.81 -14.12 -5.37
N HIS A 170 -8.94 -13.30 -4.76
CA HIS A 170 -9.33 -12.01 -4.18
C HIS A 170 -10.01 -11.09 -5.19
N LEU A 171 -9.44 -10.89 -6.38
CA LEU A 171 -10.01 -10.03 -7.41
C LEU A 171 -11.37 -10.54 -7.94
N LYS A 172 -11.63 -11.85 -7.83
CA LYS A 172 -12.92 -12.46 -8.21
C LYS A 172 -13.96 -12.40 -7.10
N ALA A 173 -13.59 -12.74 -5.87
CA ALA A 173 -14.50 -12.90 -4.74
C ALA A 173 -14.63 -11.65 -3.85
N GLY A 174 -13.67 -10.73 -3.92
CA GLY A 174 -13.56 -9.58 -3.01
C GLY A 174 -13.19 -9.96 -1.57
N SER A 175 -12.85 -11.23 -1.30
CA SER A 175 -12.54 -11.76 0.04
C SER A 175 -11.04 -11.75 0.33
N THR A 176 -10.69 -11.58 1.61
CA THR A 176 -9.31 -11.66 2.13
C THR A 176 -9.03 -12.95 2.90
N GLU A 177 -9.98 -13.88 3.00
CA GLU A 177 -9.90 -15.08 3.85
C GLU A 177 -8.64 -15.93 3.60
N GLN A 178 -8.27 -16.13 2.32
CA GLN A 178 -7.08 -16.90 1.98
C GLN A 178 -5.79 -16.27 2.49
N TYR A 179 -5.79 -14.94 2.57
CA TYR A 179 -4.67 -14.18 3.09
C TYR A 179 -4.63 -14.25 4.60
N GLU A 180 -5.76 -14.36 5.31
CA GLU A 180 -5.81 -14.51 6.77
C GLU A 180 -5.12 -15.79 7.28
N ALA A 181 -5.07 -16.83 6.45
CA ALA A 181 -4.33 -18.06 6.74
C ALA A 181 -2.85 -18.02 6.29
N ALA A 182 -2.48 -17.05 5.44
CA ALA A 182 -1.15 -16.94 4.87
C ALA A 182 -0.25 -16.01 5.69
N SER A 183 0.95 -16.48 6.03
CA SER A 183 1.95 -15.65 6.71
C SER A 183 2.29 -14.38 5.94
N ASP A 184 2.75 -13.35 6.65
CA ASP A 184 3.19 -12.11 6.03
C ASP A 184 4.32 -12.35 5.00
N VAL A 185 4.41 -11.48 3.98
CA VAL A 185 5.33 -11.60 2.85
C VAL A 185 6.79 -11.64 3.27
N HIS A 186 7.14 -10.97 4.37
CA HIS A 186 8.51 -10.86 4.82
C HIS A 186 8.90 -11.92 5.87
N ASN A 187 7.94 -12.71 6.37
CA ASN A 187 8.22 -13.73 7.39
C ASN A 187 9.19 -14.80 6.88
N GLN A 188 9.17 -15.12 5.59
CA GLN A 188 10.13 -16.06 5.01
C GLN A 188 11.58 -15.55 5.16
N TYR A 189 11.77 -14.24 5.03
CA TYR A 189 13.06 -13.59 5.22
C TYR A 189 13.46 -13.47 6.68
N ILE A 190 12.50 -13.22 7.58
CA ILE A 190 12.76 -13.25 9.03
C ILE A 190 13.26 -14.64 9.44
N ASN A 191 12.58 -15.69 8.98
CA ASN A 191 12.94 -17.07 9.27
C ASN A 191 14.33 -17.41 8.70
N TRP A 192 14.62 -16.94 7.50
CA TRP A 192 15.93 -17.10 6.89
C TRP A 192 17.02 -16.36 7.66
N HIS A 193 16.80 -15.09 7.99
CA HIS A 193 17.71 -14.28 8.80
C HIS A 193 18.02 -14.94 10.15
N SER A 194 17.01 -15.55 10.78
CA SER A 194 17.17 -16.32 12.02
C SER A 194 17.98 -17.60 11.80
N ALA A 195 17.67 -18.37 10.74
CA ALA A 195 18.32 -19.65 10.43
C ALA A 195 19.83 -19.51 10.15
N ILE A 196 20.27 -18.36 9.60
CA ILE A 196 21.69 -18.07 9.41
C ILE A 196 22.37 -17.46 10.65
N GLY A 197 21.68 -17.45 11.80
CA GLY A 197 22.22 -16.99 13.07
C GLY A 197 23.48 -17.77 13.47
N GLY A 198 24.60 -17.08 13.63
CA GLY A 198 25.89 -17.68 14.03
C GLY A 198 26.86 -17.96 12.87
N VAL A 199 26.46 -17.74 11.62
CA VAL A 199 27.36 -17.83 10.46
C VAL A 199 28.35 -16.67 10.45
N ARG A 200 29.64 -16.95 10.23
CA ARG A 200 30.69 -15.92 10.08
C ARG A 200 30.42 -15.08 8.83
N GLY A 201 30.46 -13.75 8.96
CA GLY A 201 30.14 -12.83 7.85
C GLY A 201 28.64 -12.67 7.58
N ARG A 202 27.77 -13.09 8.50
CA ARG A 202 26.30 -12.95 8.39
C ARG A 202 25.86 -11.52 8.05
N SER A 203 26.48 -10.50 8.67
CA SER A 203 26.07 -9.11 8.45
C SER A 203 26.26 -8.68 7.00
N ASP A 204 27.43 -8.95 6.42
CA ASP A 204 27.73 -8.61 5.03
C ASP A 204 26.85 -9.39 4.06
N TYR A 205 26.62 -10.68 4.38
CA TYR A 205 25.71 -11.52 3.61
C TYR A 205 24.28 -10.99 3.61
N TRP A 206 23.77 -10.66 4.79
CA TRP A 206 22.42 -10.17 4.95
C TRP A 206 22.23 -8.79 4.32
N PHE A 207 23.22 -7.91 4.47
CA PHE A 207 23.26 -6.63 3.79
C PHE A 207 23.12 -6.79 2.27
N ALA A 208 23.89 -7.71 1.67
CA ALA A 208 23.77 -7.99 0.24
C ALA A 208 22.40 -8.59 -0.13
N ALA A 209 21.85 -9.48 0.69
CA ALA A 209 20.55 -10.10 0.46
C ALA A 209 19.40 -9.07 0.47
N VAL A 210 19.38 -8.16 1.46
CA VAL A 210 18.37 -7.09 1.56
C VAL A 210 18.48 -6.12 0.38
N ASN A 211 19.70 -5.71 0.00
CA ASN A 211 19.90 -4.83 -1.15
C ASN A 211 19.58 -5.52 -2.49
N ASN A 212 19.77 -6.84 -2.62
CA ASN A 212 19.27 -7.56 -3.79
C ASN A 212 17.73 -7.56 -3.84
N LEU A 213 17.08 -7.76 -2.68
CA LEU A 213 15.62 -7.81 -2.57
C LEU A 213 14.95 -6.47 -2.90
N PHE A 214 15.44 -5.37 -2.32
CA PHE A 214 14.90 -4.02 -2.55
C PHE A 214 15.41 -3.41 -3.86
N GLY A 215 16.56 -3.90 -4.33
CA GLY A 215 17.36 -3.27 -5.36
C GLY A 215 18.42 -2.33 -4.77
N TRP A 216 19.67 -2.52 -5.18
CA TRP A 216 20.81 -1.69 -4.78
C TRP A 216 20.61 -0.21 -5.11
N LYS A 217 19.83 0.05 -6.17
CA LYS A 217 19.22 1.33 -6.45
C LYS A 217 17.75 1.11 -6.83
N PRO A 218 16.85 2.03 -6.44
CA PRO A 218 15.48 2.02 -6.95
C PRO A 218 15.46 2.13 -8.47
N LEU A 219 14.51 1.46 -9.11
CA LEU A 219 14.34 1.46 -10.56
C LEU A 219 14.05 2.87 -11.07
N GLU A 220 14.75 3.27 -12.12
CA GLU A 220 14.57 4.55 -12.78
C GLU A 220 14.20 4.36 -14.26
N LEU A 221 13.59 5.39 -14.87
CA LEU A 221 13.39 5.41 -16.31
C LEU A 221 14.68 5.93 -16.96
N THR A 222 15.15 5.24 -17.99
CA THR A 222 16.33 5.68 -18.73
C THR A 222 16.05 6.98 -19.50
N GLU A 223 17.10 7.77 -19.75
CA GLU A 223 17.00 9.11 -20.37
C GLU A 223 16.29 9.11 -21.73
N ASP A 224 16.21 7.98 -22.42
CA ASP A 224 15.54 7.84 -23.72
C ASP A 224 14.02 8.08 -23.67
N VAL A 225 13.39 8.04 -22.49
CA VAL A 225 11.94 8.26 -22.32
C VAL A 225 11.66 9.69 -21.91
N TYR A 226 11.80 10.61 -22.86
CA TYR A 226 11.56 12.02 -22.58
C TYR A 226 10.11 12.32 -22.22
N GLN A 227 9.11 11.60 -22.77
CA GLN A 227 7.69 11.78 -22.42
C GLN A 227 6.86 10.51 -22.67
N LEU A 228 6.25 9.95 -21.62
CA LEU A 228 5.25 8.90 -21.76
C LEU A 228 3.93 9.46 -22.35
N PRO A 229 3.26 8.74 -23.26
CA PRO A 229 2.01 9.21 -23.86
C PRO A 229 0.90 9.35 -22.81
N PRO A 230 -0.02 10.31 -22.96
CA PRO A 230 -1.10 10.51 -22.01
C PRO A 230 -2.07 9.32 -22.03
N ILE A 231 -2.49 8.87 -20.84
CA ILE A 231 -3.45 7.79 -20.64
C ILE A 231 -4.65 8.32 -19.86
N SER A 232 -5.84 8.11 -20.39
CA SER A 232 -7.09 8.59 -19.79
C SER A 232 -7.94 7.47 -19.17
N VAL A 233 -7.60 6.20 -19.38
CA VAL A 233 -8.40 5.05 -18.93
C VAL A 233 -8.07 4.60 -17.49
N VAL A 234 -6.96 5.05 -16.92
CA VAL A 234 -6.54 4.68 -15.56
C VAL A 234 -7.15 5.65 -14.55
N ALA A 235 -8.01 5.15 -13.66
CA ALA A 235 -8.61 5.93 -12.57
C ALA A 235 -7.94 5.65 -11.21
N LYS A 236 -7.27 4.50 -11.05
CA LYS A 236 -6.50 4.18 -9.85
C LYS A 236 -5.11 3.69 -10.23
N PHE A 237 -4.08 4.24 -9.60
CA PHE A 237 -2.71 3.71 -9.65
C PHE A 237 -2.38 3.05 -8.31
N LEU A 238 -1.88 1.81 -8.36
CA LEU A 238 -1.64 0.99 -7.18
C LEU A 238 -0.25 0.35 -7.20
N ILE A 239 0.51 0.52 -6.12
CA ILE A 239 1.64 -0.33 -5.77
C ILE A 239 1.32 -0.90 -4.39
N ARG A 240 1.30 -2.23 -4.28
CA ARG A 240 1.00 -2.90 -3.00
C ARG A 240 2.28 -3.29 -2.26
N ARG A 241 2.17 -3.41 -0.93
CA ARG A 241 3.24 -3.80 0.00
C ARG A 241 3.91 -5.14 -0.31
N GLN A 242 3.27 -6.01 -1.09
CA GLN A 242 3.87 -7.29 -1.48
C GLN A 242 5.08 -7.12 -2.41
N GLN A 243 5.28 -5.93 -2.98
CA GLN A 243 6.39 -5.62 -3.87
C GLN A 243 7.56 -5.06 -3.07
N TYR A 244 8.74 -5.67 -3.25
CA TYR A 244 9.97 -5.24 -2.59
C TYR A 244 10.84 -4.34 -3.47
N ARG A 245 10.75 -4.51 -4.80
CA ARG A 245 11.62 -3.76 -5.70
C ARG A 245 11.21 -2.30 -5.71
N GLU A 246 12.15 -1.44 -5.33
CA GLU A 246 11.90 -0.02 -5.19
C GLU A 246 11.83 0.65 -6.56
N ILE A 247 10.97 1.66 -6.68
CA ILE A 247 10.86 2.54 -7.85
C ILE A 247 11.20 3.95 -7.40
N TYR A 248 12.11 4.61 -8.12
CA TYR A 248 12.54 5.95 -7.78
C TYR A 248 11.42 6.98 -8.05
N PRO A 249 11.29 8.06 -7.27
CA PRO A 249 10.17 8.99 -7.40
C PRO A 249 10.13 9.73 -8.74
N THR A 250 11.26 9.94 -9.39
CA THR A 250 11.35 10.54 -10.73
C THR A 250 10.63 9.69 -11.78
N ALA A 251 10.80 8.36 -11.72
CA ALA A 251 10.07 7.42 -12.55
C ALA A 251 8.56 7.43 -12.24
N LEU A 252 8.19 7.45 -10.95
CA LEU A 252 6.79 7.58 -10.53
C LEU A 252 6.19 8.89 -11.01
N GLU A 253 6.90 10.00 -10.92
CA GLU A 253 6.47 11.31 -11.41
C GLU A 253 6.16 11.26 -12.91
N THR A 254 7.06 10.71 -13.71
CA THR A 254 6.88 10.59 -15.16
C THR A 254 5.66 9.74 -15.52
N MET A 255 5.49 8.60 -14.84
CA MET A 255 4.29 7.77 -15.00
C MET A 255 3.02 8.51 -14.57
N LEU A 256 2.96 9.03 -13.35
CA LEU A 256 1.76 9.66 -12.80
C LEU A 256 1.32 10.88 -13.60
N ARG A 257 2.26 11.71 -14.08
CA ARG A 257 1.96 12.91 -14.89
C ARG A 257 1.26 12.56 -16.20
N SER A 258 1.55 11.40 -16.77
CA SER A 258 0.90 10.92 -17.99
C SER A 258 -0.51 10.36 -17.75
N LEU A 259 -0.87 9.99 -16.52
CA LEU A 259 -2.20 9.47 -16.18
C LEU A 259 -3.17 10.63 -15.97
N THR A 260 -3.84 11.05 -17.04
CA THR A 260 -4.65 12.29 -17.04
C THR A 260 -5.96 12.18 -16.24
N ALA A 261 -6.50 10.97 -16.10
CA ALA A 261 -7.78 10.72 -15.42
C ALA A 261 -7.65 10.02 -14.06
N VAL A 262 -6.43 9.91 -13.51
CA VAL A 262 -6.21 9.21 -12.23
C VAL A 262 -6.83 9.99 -11.08
N GLN A 263 -7.63 9.30 -10.27
CA GLN A 263 -8.34 9.88 -9.11
C GLN A 263 -7.84 9.33 -7.78
N ASP A 264 -7.26 8.13 -7.79
CA ASP A 264 -6.78 7.43 -6.60
C ASP A 264 -5.35 6.92 -6.83
N ILE A 265 -4.42 7.35 -5.98
CA ILE A 265 -3.04 6.90 -5.99
C ILE A 265 -2.75 6.26 -4.63
N GLN A 266 -2.34 5.00 -4.66
CA GLN A 266 -1.98 4.24 -3.48
C GLN A 266 -0.62 3.59 -3.69
N VAL A 267 0.37 4.00 -2.91
CA VAL A 267 1.75 3.52 -3.01
C VAL A 267 2.17 2.97 -1.65
N GLU A 268 2.36 1.65 -1.60
CA GLU A 268 2.83 0.92 -0.44
C GLU A 268 4.21 0.35 -0.75
N ARG A 269 5.25 0.96 -0.18
CA ARG A 269 6.65 0.61 -0.44
C ARG A 269 7.32 0.07 0.82
N TRP A 270 8.40 -0.67 0.64
CA TRP A 270 9.40 -0.83 1.69
C TRP A 270 10.30 0.41 1.67
N ARG A 271 10.83 0.82 2.83
CA ARG A 271 11.82 1.90 2.85
C ARG A 271 13.16 1.35 2.33
N CYS A 272 14.03 2.24 1.86
CA CYS A 272 15.33 1.79 1.36
C CYS A 272 16.13 1.11 2.48
N ALA A 273 16.97 0.14 2.10
CA ALA A 273 17.80 -0.61 3.05
C ALA A 273 18.66 0.34 3.92
N GLU A 274 19.10 1.46 3.35
CA GLU A 274 19.93 2.47 4.01
C GLU A 274 19.21 3.81 4.15
N SER A 275 19.43 4.50 5.28
CA SER A 275 18.82 5.80 5.57
C SER A 275 19.26 6.91 4.60
N ARG A 276 20.47 6.81 4.04
CA ARG A 276 20.97 7.74 3.02
C ARG A 276 20.15 7.67 1.73
N ASP A 277 19.90 6.47 1.22
CA ASP A 277 19.10 6.29 0.01
C ASP A 277 17.64 6.67 0.27
N GLU A 278 17.10 6.36 1.44
CA GLU A 278 15.75 6.77 1.83
C GLU A 278 15.59 8.30 1.92
N LYS A 279 16.62 9.03 2.36
CA LYS A 279 16.63 10.50 2.32
C LYS A 279 16.57 11.04 0.91
N MET A 280 17.35 10.46 -0.01
CA MET A 280 17.35 10.85 -1.42
C MET A 280 15.98 10.57 -2.05
N TRP A 281 15.43 9.38 -1.78
CA TRP A 281 14.08 9.02 -2.20
C TRP A 281 13.03 10.02 -1.66
N CYS A 282 13.02 10.30 -0.36
CA CYS A 282 12.07 11.27 0.22
C CYS A 282 12.25 12.69 -0.34
N ASN A 283 13.48 13.08 -0.69
CA ASN A 283 13.73 14.38 -1.32
C ASN A 283 13.09 14.50 -2.70
N GLU A 284 13.15 13.46 -3.53
CA GLU A 284 12.51 13.47 -4.85
C GLU A 284 11.00 13.21 -4.78
N ALA A 285 10.54 12.46 -3.78
CA ALA A 285 9.12 12.20 -3.53
C ALA A 285 8.28 13.48 -3.34
N ARG A 286 8.90 14.59 -2.90
CA ARG A 286 8.23 15.89 -2.79
C ARG A 286 7.72 16.39 -4.14
N ILE A 287 8.42 16.05 -5.22
CA ILE A 287 8.06 16.44 -6.57
C ILE A 287 6.92 15.53 -7.03
N ALA A 288 7.14 14.22 -7.05
CA ALA A 288 6.19 13.22 -7.54
C ALA A 288 4.82 13.28 -6.86
N PHE A 289 4.78 13.38 -5.52
CA PHE A 289 3.54 13.31 -4.75
C PHE A 289 3.03 14.66 -4.26
N GLY A 290 3.75 15.74 -4.57
CA GLY A 290 3.40 17.09 -4.17
C GLY A 290 3.32 18.02 -5.37
N MET A 291 4.47 18.52 -5.82
CA MET A 291 4.54 19.58 -6.84
C MET A 291 3.98 19.17 -8.20
N SER A 292 4.16 17.91 -8.58
CA SER A 292 3.78 17.35 -9.89
C SER A 292 2.61 16.37 -9.80
N LEU A 293 1.92 16.31 -8.65
CA LEU A 293 0.77 15.43 -8.49
C LEU A 293 -0.33 15.81 -9.50
N PRO A 294 -0.92 14.85 -10.26
CA PRO A 294 -1.94 15.17 -11.24
C PRO A 294 -3.16 15.84 -10.60
N GLY A 295 -3.65 16.93 -11.21
CA GLY A 295 -4.76 17.71 -10.65
C GLY A 295 -6.12 16.96 -10.62
N SER A 296 -6.22 15.81 -11.29
CA SER A 296 -7.38 14.92 -11.25
C SER A 296 -7.43 14.05 -9.98
N VAL A 297 -6.34 13.97 -9.22
CA VAL A 297 -6.23 13.14 -8.02
C VAL A 297 -7.14 13.68 -6.92
N LYS A 298 -7.92 12.78 -6.32
CA LYS A 298 -8.78 13.06 -5.18
C LYS A 298 -8.31 12.34 -3.93
N ARG A 299 -7.60 11.22 -4.09
CA ARG A 299 -7.16 10.34 -3.01
C ARG A 299 -5.69 10.01 -3.18
N LEU A 300 -4.92 10.26 -2.13
CA LEU A 300 -3.51 9.91 -2.06
C LEU A 300 -3.26 9.10 -0.79
N SER A 301 -2.71 7.90 -0.94
CA SER A 301 -2.26 7.04 0.15
C SER A 301 -0.80 6.65 -0.06
N LEU A 302 0.04 6.99 0.91
CA LEU A 302 1.47 6.70 0.90
C LEU A 302 1.82 5.91 2.18
N HIS A 303 2.35 4.70 2.01
CA HIS A 303 2.81 3.86 3.12
C HIS A 303 4.28 3.49 2.96
N GLY A 304 5.09 3.79 3.98
CA GLY A 304 6.51 3.44 4.03
C GLY A 304 6.79 2.36 5.07
N GLU A 305 6.93 1.10 4.64
CA GLU A 305 7.10 -0.03 5.55
C GLU A 305 8.55 -0.20 6.02
N MET A 306 8.72 -0.56 7.30
CA MET A 306 10.01 -0.93 7.87
C MET A 306 9.95 -2.27 8.60
N SER A 307 11.10 -2.91 8.71
CA SER A 307 11.29 -4.11 9.52
C SER A 307 12.67 -4.07 10.14
N GLN A 308 12.76 -4.39 11.44
CA GLN A 308 14.04 -4.46 12.18
C GLN A 308 15.02 -5.49 11.60
N VAL A 309 14.51 -6.45 10.81
CA VAL A 309 15.36 -7.42 10.11
C VAL A 309 15.96 -6.82 8.85
N PHE A 310 15.26 -5.91 8.17
CA PHE A 310 15.73 -5.31 6.92
C PHE A 310 16.44 -3.98 7.12
N HIS A 311 16.08 -3.23 8.15
CA HIS A 311 16.55 -1.88 8.38
C HIS A 311 17.31 -1.83 9.71
N ASN A 312 18.56 -1.39 9.64
CA ASN A 312 19.44 -1.17 10.78
C ASN A 312 19.49 0.31 11.22
N TRP A 313 18.51 1.11 10.77
CA TRP A 313 18.40 2.54 11.03
C TRP A 313 16.97 2.89 11.47
N GLU A 314 16.81 4.03 12.14
CA GLU A 314 15.54 4.51 12.69
C GLU A 314 14.85 5.57 11.80
N PRO A 315 13.50 5.66 11.77
CA PRO A 315 12.76 6.62 10.94
C PRO A 315 13.27 8.07 10.98
N LYS A 316 13.67 8.54 12.17
CA LYS A 316 14.21 9.89 12.39
C LYS A 316 15.48 10.17 11.58
N GLU A 317 16.28 9.15 11.29
CA GLU A 317 17.51 9.26 10.51
C GLU A 317 17.26 9.54 9.03
N ALA A 318 16.05 9.25 8.52
CA ALA A 318 15.65 9.51 7.15
C ALA A 318 14.52 10.55 7.02
N THR A 319 14.30 11.34 8.06
CA THR A 319 13.26 12.38 8.04
C THR A 319 13.63 13.52 7.09
N VAL A 320 12.71 13.82 6.16
CA VAL A 320 12.85 14.93 5.21
C VAL A 320 11.72 15.93 5.45
N VAL A 321 12.00 16.98 6.22
CA VAL A 321 11.01 18.01 6.60
C VAL A 321 10.39 18.71 5.39
N SER A 322 11.16 18.86 4.29
CA SER A 322 10.66 19.44 3.05
C SER A 322 9.55 18.60 2.41
N LEU A 323 9.57 17.27 2.52
CA LEU A 323 8.50 16.40 2.02
C LEU A 323 7.18 16.69 2.74
N ALA A 324 7.21 16.74 4.08
CA ALA A 324 6.02 17.07 4.88
C ALA A 324 5.46 18.46 4.52
N LYS A 325 6.34 19.45 4.36
CA LYS A 325 5.99 20.81 3.94
C LYS A 325 5.34 20.81 2.55
N THR A 326 5.93 20.11 1.59
CA THR A 326 5.45 20.08 0.21
C THR A 326 4.11 19.36 0.11
N LEU A 327 3.94 18.19 0.75
CA LEU A 327 2.65 17.49 0.77
C LEU A 327 1.57 18.42 1.35
N ARG A 328 1.81 19.03 2.52
CA ARG A 328 0.87 19.99 3.12
C ARG A 328 0.49 21.13 2.16
N GLN A 329 1.44 21.68 1.40
CA GLN A 329 1.22 22.84 0.54
C GLN A 329 0.51 22.51 -0.79
N TYR A 330 0.85 21.38 -1.41
CA TYR A 330 0.45 21.08 -2.79
C TYR A 330 -0.71 20.09 -2.88
N THR A 331 -1.03 19.34 -1.82
CA THR A 331 -2.14 18.36 -1.83
C THR A 331 -3.46 18.91 -1.26
N ARG A 332 -3.65 20.24 -1.27
CA ARG A 332 -4.84 20.90 -0.70
C ARG A 332 -6.14 20.64 -1.45
N HIS A 333 -6.04 20.24 -2.72
CA HIS A 333 -7.17 19.92 -3.57
C HIS A 333 -7.77 18.53 -3.29
N LEU A 334 -7.05 17.67 -2.55
CA LEU A 334 -7.45 16.29 -2.28
C LEU A 334 -8.69 16.20 -1.37
N GLU A 335 -9.48 15.16 -1.58
CA GLU A 335 -10.59 14.76 -0.71
C GLU A 335 -10.12 13.79 0.40
N HIS A 336 -9.10 12.97 0.11
CA HIS A 336 -8.54 12.01 1.06
C HIS A 336 -7.00 12.01 1.02
N LEU A 337 -6.38 12.08 2.19
CA LEU A 337 -4.93 11.97 2.36
C LEU A 337 -4.60 10.99 3.48
N SER A 338 -3.83 9.95 3.16
CA SER A 338 -3.28 8.99 4.12
C SER A 338 -1.76 8.94 3.96
N ILE A 339 -1.02 9.22 5.03
CA ILE A 339 0.45 9.09 5.04
C ILE A 339 0.86 8.29 6.27
N SER A 340 1.33 7.07 6.03
CA SER A 340 1.65 6.11 7.09
C SER A 340 3.11 5.71 7.02
N HIS A 341 3.82 5.87 8.14
CA HIS A 341 5.23 5.51 8.33
C HIS A 341 6.24 6.12 7.33
N LEU A 342 5.82 7.10 6.52
CA LEU A 342 6.67 7.85 5.59
C LEU A 342 7.00 9.26 6.05
N VAL A 343 6.01 9.97 6.61
CA VAL A 343 6.14 11.32 7.16
C VAL A 343 5.52 11.35 8.55
N ASP A 344 6.25 11.91 9.52
CA ASP A 344 5.71 12.11 10.86
C ASP A 344 4.66 13.24 10.88
N ALA A 345 3.50 12.96 11.48
CA ALA A 345 2.43 13.95 11.66
C ALA A 345 2.93 15.23 12.35
N LYS A 346 3.92 15.15 13.25
CA LYS A 346 4.58 16.29 13.88
C LYS A 346 5.12 17.28 12.84
N GLU A 347 5.82 16.78 11.82
CA GLU A 347 6.41 17.65 10.78
C GLU A 347 5.35 18.13 9.78
N PHE A 348 4.34 17.30 9.50
CA PHE A 348 3.20 17.71 8.68
C PHE A 348 2.41 18.86 9.34
N LEU A 349 2.13 18.72 10.64
CA LEU A 349 1.34 19.66 11.45
C LEU A 349 2.18 20.77 12.10
N ARG A 350 3.49 20.82 11.87
CA ARG A 350 4.44 21.77 12.49
C ARG A 350 3.93 23.22 12.55
N PRO A 351 3.32 23.80 11.49
CA PRO A 351 2.84 25.18 11.55
C PRO A 351 1.71 25.44 12.55
N PHE A 352 0.98 24.40 12.94
CA PHE A 352 -0.20 24.48 13.82
C PHE A 352 0.13 24.32 15.31
N TYR A 353 1.41 24.17 15.67
CA TYR A 353 1.85 24.19 17.07
C TYR A 353 1.75 25.58 17.71
N THR A 354 1.67 26.64 16.89
CA THR A 354 1.54 28.03 17.36
C THR A 354 0.41 28.75 16.63
N ASP A 355 -0.32 29.63 17.32
CA ASP A 355 -1.46 30.35 16.74
C ASP A 355 -1.07 31.31 15.60
N ASN A 356 0.15 31.87 15.65
CA ASN A 356 0.66 32.79 14.65
C ASN A 356 0.84 32.14 13.27
N GLY A 357 1.15 30.83 13.23
CA GLY A 357 1.33 30.10 11.99
C GLY A 357 0.03 29.78 11.25
N VAL A 358 -1.11 29.73 11.97
CA VAL A 358 -2.38 29.23 11.43
C VAL A 358 -3.04 30.22 10.47
N ARG A 359 -2.99 31.52 10.77
CA ARG A 359 -3.73 32.56 10.02
C ARG A 359 -3.26 32.76 8.58
N LEU A 360 -2.00 32.40 8.29
CA LEU A 360 -1.38 32.57 6.98
C LEU A 360 -1.48 31.33 6.10
N LEU A 361 -1.99 30.22 6.64
CA LEU A 361 -2.07 28.96 5.91
C LEU A 361 -3.40 28.89 5.16
N PRO A 362 -3.38 28.58 3.86
CA PRO A 362 -4.61 28.43 3.10
C PRO A 362 -5.39 27.18 3.53
N ASP A 363 -6.68 27.20 3.23
CA ASP A 363 -7.61 26.12 3.57
C ASP A 363 -7.44 24.88 2.67
N TRP A 364 -7.84 23.73 3.22
CA TRP A 364 -8.10 22.48 2.52
C TRP A 364 -9.60 22.37 2.28
N GLU A 365 -10.07 23.06 1.25
CA GLU A 365 -11.50 23.17 0.96
C GLU A 365 -12.18 21.81 0.73
N ASN A 366 -11.45 20.83 0.18
CA ASN A 366 -12.04 19.55 -0.23
C ASN A 366 -11.77 18.39 0.74
N LEU A 367 -10.86 18.57 1.70
CA LEU A 367 -10.33 17.44 2.48
C LEU A 367 -11.38 16.93 3.46
N LYS A 368 -11.81 15.69 3.24
CA LYS A 368 -12.79 14.97 4.06
C LYS A 368 -12.13 14.01 5.04
N ARG A 369 -11.02 13.38 4.64
CA ARG A 369 -10.34 12.37 5.47
C ARG A 369 -8.84 12.58 5.50
N LEU A 370 -8.29 12.61 6.71
CA LEU A 370 -6.86 12.69 6.97
C LEU A 370 -6.43 11.56 7.91
N SER A 371 -5.47 10.74 7.49
CA SER A 371 -4.85 9.71 8.34
C SER A 371 -3.34 9.88 8.34
N LEU A 372 -2.72 10.01 9.52
CA LEU A 372 -1.28 10.19 9.66
C LEU A 372 -0.71 9.34 10.79
N THR A 373 0.56 8.95 10.65
CA THR A 373 1.32 8.33 11.75
C THR A 373 2.26 9.31 12.44
N SER A 374 2.50 9.16 13.74
CA SER A 374 3.51 9.95 14.47
C SER A 374 4.29 9.11 15.46
N ASP A 375 5.63 9.25 15.46
CA ASP A 375 6.50 8.58 16.42
C ASP A 375 6.39 9.17 17.85
N ILE A 376 5.73 10.33 17.99
CA ILE A 376 5.38 10.92 19.30
C ILE A 376 4.60 9.93 20.17
N PHE A 377 3.71 9.11 19.61
CA PHE A 377 2.95 8.14 20.42
C PHE A 377 3.82 7.02 20.99
N ARG A 378 5.00 6.77 20.41
CA ARG A 378 5.94 5.76 20.91
C ARG A 378 7.02 6.33 21.81
N THR A 379 7.47 7.54 21.50
CA THR A 379 8.70 8.12 22.08
C THR A 379 8.51 9.45 22.82
N GLY A 380 7.34 10.07 22.66
CA GLY A 380 7.04 11.39 23.21
C GLY A 380 6.52 11.34 24.64
N THR A 381 6.55 12.50 25.30
CA THR A 381 5.92 12.72 26.61
C THR A 381 4.41 12.96 26.47
N GLU A 382 3.66 12.89 27.58
CA GLU A 382 2.24 13.29 27.60
C GLU A 382 2.01 14.71 27.08
N LYS A 383 2.98 15.60 27.32
CA LYS A 383 2.97 16.96 26.79
C LYS A 383 3.13 16.98 25.27
N ASP A 384 4.08 16.22 24.72
CA ASP A 384 4.27 16.14 23.26
C ASP A 384 3.02 15.60 22.55
N ILE A 385 2.36 14.61 23.17
CA ILE A 385 1.07 14.06 22.71
C ILE A 385 0.00 15.15 22.74
N THR A 386 -0.16 15.85 23.87
CA THR A 386 -1.12 16.97 24.01
C THR A 386 -0.88 18.05 22.96
N ASP A 387 0.37 18.47 22.78
CA ASP A 387 0.75 19.51 21.81
C ASP A 387 0.44 19.07 20.36
N LEU A 388 0.70 17.80 20.02
CA LEU A 388 0.35 17.22 18.70
C LEU A 388 -1.17 17.22 18.47
N LEU A 389 -1.95 16.75 19.45
CA LEU A 389 -3.41 16.68 19.34
C LEU A 389 -4.05 18.06 19.25
N CYS A 390 -3.53 19.05 20.01
CA CYS A 390 -3.91 20.45 19.88
C CYS A 390 -3.54 21.04 18.51
N ALA A 391 -2.35 20.73 17.98
CA ALA A 391 -1.96 21.13 16.64
C ALA A 391 -2.87 20.54 15.56
N ALA A 392 -3.27 19.26 15.71
CA ALA A 392 -4.24 18.62 14.82
C ALA A 392 -5.61 19.31 14.85
N ALA A 393 -6.11 19.69 16.04
CA ALA A 393 -7.34 20.45 16.16
C ALA A 393 -7.25 21.83 15.47
N ARG A 394 -6.11 22.54 15.64
CA ARG A 394 -5.87 23.81 14.94
C ARG A 394 -5.79 23.64 13.43
N ALA A 395 -5.24 22.54 12.93
CA ALA A 395 -5.23 22.20 11.51
C ALA A 395 -6.64 21.90 10.98
N ALA A 396 -7.47 21.19 11.75
CA ALA A 396 -8.85 20.87 11.38
C ALA A 396 -9.73 22.11 11.16
N ARG A 397 -9.41 23.25 11.78
CA ARG A 397 -10.06 24.55 11.53
C ARG A 397 -9.83 25.10 10.12
N ARG A 398 -8.83 24.58 9.40
CA ARG A 398 -8.55 24.91 8.00
C ARG A 398 -9.08 23.84 7.04
N MET A 399 -9.93 22.93 7.51
CA MET A 399 -10.47 21.79 6.77
C MET A 399 -12.00 21.76 6.96
N PRO A 400 -12.76 22.67 6.31
CA PRO A 400 -14.19 22.87 6.61
C PRO A 400 -15.04 21.61 6.35
N ASN A 401 -14.65 20.78 5.37
CA ASN A 401 -15.36 19.56 4.99
C ASN A 401 -14.82 18.29 5.69
N LEU A 402 -14.00 18.42 6.74
CA LEU A 402 -13.37 17.29 7.41
C LEU A 402 -14.40 16.40 8.12
N GLU A 403 -14.57 15.17 7.64
CA GLU A 403 -15.43 14.13 8.21
C GLU A 403 -14.67 13.21 9.17
N MET A 404 -13.37 12.99 8.93
CA MET A 404 -12.53 12.08 9.69
C MET A 404 -11.08 12.60 9.78
N LEU A 405 -10.51 12.59 10.97
CA LEU A 405 -9.07 12.70 11.18
C LEU A 405 -8.61 11.57 12.09
N GLU A 406 -7.55 10.84 11.72
CA GLU A 406 -7.00 9.74 12.51
C GLU A 406 -5.48 9.91 12.63
N LEU A 407 -4.98 9.92 13.87
CA LEU A 407 -3.56 9.88 14.18
C LEU A 407 -3.30 8.57 14.91
N TRP A 408 -2.31 7.80 14.45
CA TRP A 408 -2.04 6.50 15.04
C TRP A 408 -0.57 6.10 14.91
N ASN A 409 -0.03 5.44 15.93
CA ASN A 409 1.23 4.72 15.88
C ASN A 409 1.34 3.85 17.14
N GLY A 410 2.21 2.87 17.12
CA GLY A 410 2.31 1.97 18.26
C GLY A 410 3.23 0.80 18.08
N ASP A 411 3.57 0.22 19.21
CA ASP A 411 4.18 -1.09 19.34
C ASP A 411 3.54 -1.80 20.55
N GLU A 412 4.24 -2.77 21.11
CA GLU A 412 3.76 -3.58 22.22
C GLU A 412 3.55 -2.82 23.53
N GLU A 413 4.25 -1.69 23.71
CA GLU A 413 4.23 -0.94 24.96
C GLU A 413 3.41 0.36 24.84
N SER A 414 3.39 0.98 23.66
CA SER A 414 2.92 2.37 23.51
C SER A 414 1.94 2.58 22.35
N ALA A 415 1.07 1.61 22.05
CA ALA A 415 0.07 1.77 21.00
C ALA A 415 -1.02 2.80 21.34
N CYS A 416 -1.26 3.76 20.43
CA CYS A 416 -2.29 4.78 20.55
C CYS A 416 -2.97 5.11 19.21
N ILE A 417 -4.26 5.40 19.26
CA ILE A 417 -5.07 5.93 18.16
C ILE A 417 -5.90 7.10 18.70
N PHE A 418 -5.72 8.28 18.11
CA PHE A 418 -6.65 9.38 18.22
C PHE A 418 -7.50 9.44 16.95
N SER A 419 -8.82 9.50 17.08
CA SER A 419 -9.71 9.69 15.94
C SER A 419 -10.74 10.76 16.22
N TYR A 420 -10.90 11.69 15.29
CA TYR A 420 -12.05 12.59 15.17
C TYR A 420 -12.96 12.11 14.06
N ARG A 421 -14.27 12.09 14.30
CA ARG A 421 -15.28 11.74 13.30
C ARG A 421 -16.55 12.56 13.46
N VAL A 422 -17.21 12.85 12.35
CA VAL A 422 -18.57 13.40 12.33
C VAL A 422 -19.60 12.29 12.29
N GLU A 423 -20.49 12.24 13.26
CA GLU A 423 -21.68 11.36 13.28
C GLU A 423 -22.90 12.23 13.60
N ASP A 424 -23.96 12.16 12.79
CA ASP A 424 -25.19 12.94 12.96
C ASP A 424 -24.98 14.45 13.19
N MET A 425 -24.09 15.07 12.41
CA MET A 425 -23.67 16.48 12.51
C MET A 425 -22.88 16.86 13.77
N VAL A 426 -22.56 15.89 14.64
CA VAL A 426 -21.78 16.11 15.87
C VAL A 426 -20.37 15.55 15.69
N GLY A 427 -19.37 16.32 16.11
CA GLY A 427 -17.99 15.83 16.18
C GLY A 427 -17.84 14.84 17.33
N ASN A 428 -17.11 13.75 17.12
CA ASN A 428 -16.76 12.77 18.14
C ASN A 428 -15.25 12.59 18.13
N ILE A 429 -14.59 12.87 19.26
CA ILE A 429 -13.20 12.49 19.49
C ILE A 429 -13.17 11.18 20.28
N ASN A 430 -12.34 10.26 19.82
CA ASN A 430 -12.13 8.97 20.44
C ASN A 430 -10.63 8.73 20.62
N TRP A 431 -10.24 8.41 21.85
CA TRP A 431 -8.87 8.08 22.22
C TRP A 431 -8.78 6.61 22.65
N ARG A 432 -7.91 5.87 21.97
CA ARG A 432 -7.61 4.46 22.29
C ARG A 432 -6.13 4.30 22.54
N GLY A 433 -5.77 3.65 23.64
CA GLY A 433 -4.37 3.45 24.05
C GLY A 433 -4.20 2.23 24.96
N ILE A 434 -2.98 1.68 25.03
CA ILE A 434 -2.62 0.60 25.99
C ILE A 434 -2.59 1.14 27.43
N HIS A 435 -1.99 2.31 27.60
CA HIS A 435 -2.03 3.09 28.83
C HIS A 435 -2.88 4.31 28.52
N LEU A 436 -4.13 4.35 28.97
CA LEU A 436 -5.05 5.46 28.72
C LEU A 436 -4.79 6.61 29.70
N PRO A 437 -4.06 7.67 29.35
CA PRO A 437 -4.28 8.93 30.04
C PRO A 437 -5.69 9.42 29.68
N THR A 438 -6.36 10.04 30.63
CA THR A 438 -7.52 10.89 30.33
C THR A 438 -7.09 11.93 29.30
N LEU A 439 -7.89 12.17 28.26
CA LEU A 439 -7.62 13.26 27.33
C LEU A 439 -7.50 14.57 28.13
N SER A 440 -6.45 15.34 27.89
CA SER A 440 -6.27 16.59 28.61
C SER A 440 -7.39 17.55 28.23
N HIS A 441 -7.86 18.34 29.21
CA HIS A 441 -8.88 19.36 28.98
C HIS A 441 -8.48 20.36 27.87
N GLU A 442 -7.17 20.56 27.67
CA GLU A 442 -6.65 21.38 26.58
C GLU A 442 -7.01 20.80 25.19
N VAL A 443 -6.86 19.49 25.01
CA VAL A 443 -7.22 18.80 23.75
C VAL A 443 -8.72 18.88 23.52
N SER A 444 -9.55 18.58 24.52
CA SER A 444 -11.02 18.63 24.39
C SER A 444 -11.49 20.05 24.05
N ARG A 445 -10.92 21.07 24.69
CA ARG A 445 -11.18 22.49 24.36
C ARG A 445 -10.76 22.83 22.92
N ALA A 446 -9.57 22.40 22.49
CA ALA A 446 -9.07 22.68 21.15
C ALA A 446 -9.96 22.06 20.06
N TRP A 447 -10.42 20.83 20.27
CA TRP A 447 -11.33 20.14 19.36
C TRP A 447 -12.76 20.71 19.40
N GLY A 448 -13.24 21.19 20.55
CA GLY A 448 -14.50 21.93 20.64
C GLY A 448 -14.47 23.18 19.76
N LEU A 449 -13.37 23.96 19.82
CA LEU A 449 -13.18 25.12 18.94
C LEU A 449 -13.10 24.73 17.46
N ALA A 450 -12.44 23.60 17.14
CA ALA A 450 -12.37 23.10 15.77
C ALA A 450 -13.75 22.66 15.24
N SER A 451 -14.57 22.02 16.08
CA SER A 451 -15.93 21.61 15.76
C SER A 451 -16.81 22.83 15.45
N ILE A 452 -16.82 23.83 16.33
CA ILE A 452 -17.57 25.09 16.15
C ILE A 452 -17.13 25.82 14.88
N ASN A 453 -15.83 25.92 14.64
CA ASN A 453 -15.27 26.54 13.43
C ASN A 453 -15.77 25.87 12.14
N ASN A 454 -16.06 24.56 12.20
CA ASN A 454 -16.56 23.78 11.07
C ASN A 454 -18.09 23.61 11.12
N ASN A 455 -18.79 24.58 11.73
CA ASN A 455 -20.26 24.66 11.86
C ASN A 455 -20.91 23.47 12.56
N ARG A 456 -20.26 22.94 13.60
CA ARG A 456 -20.79 21.84 14.43
C ARG A 456 -21.02 22.33 15.86
N PRO A 457 -22.09 21.87 16.53
CA PRO A 457 -22.52 22.45 17.80
C PRO A 457 -21.53 22.17 18.94
N ASP A 458 -20.91 20.98 18.95
CA ASP A 458 -19.99 20.55 20.00
C ASP A 458 -19.12 19.36 19.53
N VAL A 459 -18.24 18.89 20.40
CA VAL A 459 -17.49 17.64 20.28
C VAL A 459 -17.77 16.73 21.46
N ARG A 460 -18.16 15.48 21.18
CA ARG A 460 -18.31 14.43 22.21
C ARG A 460 -16.98 13.72 22.39
N GLU A 461 -16.66 13.38 23.64
CA GLU A 461 -15.45 12.67 24.00
C GLU A 461 -15.75 11.21 24.35
N SER A 462 -14.90 10.30 23.88
CA SER A 462 -14.88 8.92 24.32
C SER A 462 -13.44 8.43 24.47
N ALA A 463 -13.19 7.63 25.50
CA ALA A 463 -11.91 6.95 25.68
C ALA A 463 -12.19 5.46 25.89
N LYS A 464 -11.53 4.60 25.11
CA LYS A 464 -11.70 3.15 25.21
C LYS A 464 -10.35 2.44 25.13
N PRO A 465 -10.05 1.48 26.01
CA PRO A 465 -8.82 0.71 25.88
C PRO A 465 -8.93 -0.16 24.62
N PHE A 466 -7.78 -0.67 24.15
CA PHE A 466 -7.81 -1.78 23.20
C PHE A 466 -8.47 -3.00 23.86
N GLU A 467 -9.23 -3.77 23.09
CA GLU A 467 -9.70 -5.08 23.53
C GLU A 467 -8.47 -5.96 23.88
N THR A 468 -8.63 -6.95 24.76
CA THR A 468 -7.55 -7.71 25.45
C THR A 468 -6.54 -8.42 24.53
N GLU A 469 -6.62 -8.26 23.21
CA GLU A 469 -5.60 -8.66 22.26
C GLU A 469 -4.34 -7.79 22.40
N ARG A 470 -3.23 -8.42 22.79
CA ARG A 470 -1.89 -7.81 22.83
C ARG A 470 -1.50 -7.31 21.43
N ILE A 471 -1.37 -6.00 21.27
CA ILE A 471 -0.80 -5.35 20.08
C ILE A 471 0.70 -5.62 20.12
N LEU A 472 1.28 -6.13 19.04
CA LEU A 472 2.70 -6.47 18.93
C LEU A 472 3.43 -5.60 17.90
N SER A 473 2.68 -4.89 17.05
CA SER A 473 3.22 -4.02 16.00
C SER A 473 2.23 -2.93 15.61
N SER A 474 2.73 -1.83 15.03
CA SER A 474 1.91 -0.75 14.47
C SER A 474 0.88 -1.27 13.47
N MET A 475 1.25 -2.30 12.69
CA MET A 475 0.39 -2.90 11.67
C MET A 475 -0.84 -3.60 12.26
N GLN A 476 -0.76 -4.16 13.47
CA GLN A 476 -1.94 -4.74 14.12
C GLN A 476 -2.97 -3.68 14.53
N MET A 477 -2.55 -2.41 14.64
CA MET A 477 -3.46 -1.31 14.94
C MET A 477 -4.44 -1.02 13.80
N LEU A 478 -4.12 -1.40 12.56
CA LEU A 478 -5.01 -1.27 11.41
C LEU A 478 -6.40 -1.90 11.64
N LYS A 479 -6.50 -2.93 12.50
CA LYS A 479 -7.79 -3.56 12.88
C LYS A 479 -8.73 -2.58 13.58
N TYR A 480 -8.18 -1.60 14.27
CA TYR A 480 -8.93 -0.62 15.07
C TYR A 480 -9.12 0.72 14.36
N LEU A 481 -8.44 0.91 13.22
CA LEU A 481 -8.54 2.12 12.42
C LEU A 481 -9.85 2.16 11.65
N ASN A 482 -10.47 3.33 11.68
CA ASN A 482 -11.61 3.62 10.84
C ASN A 482 -11.18 3.88 9.39
N SER A 483 -9.91 4.24 9.20
CA SER A 483 -9.30 4.50 7.91
C SER A 483 -8.53 3.31 7.32
N LYS A 484 -8.74 2.08 7.80
CA LYS A 484 -7.93 0.90 7.42
C LYS A 484 -7.74 0.72 5.91
N ASP A 485 -8.83 0.88 5.13
CA ASP A 485 -8.82 0.69 3.67
C ASP A 485 -8.20 1.89 2.91
N GLN A 486 -7.96 3.00 3.61
CA GLN A 486 -7.22 4.16 3.10
C GLN A 486 -5.74 4.08 3.48
N ALA A 487 -5.41 3.50 4.64
CA ALA A 487 -4.03 3.35 5.10
C ALA A 487 -3.29 2.26 4.32
N LEU A 488 -3.94 1.14 4.05
CA LEU A 488 -3.38 0.03 3.28
C LEU A 488 -4.45 -0.70 2.46
N HIS A 489 -3.99 -1.38 1.43
CA HIS A 489 -4.78 -2.26 0.60
C HIS A 489 -5.26 -3.43 1.47
N PRO A 490 -6.51 -3.91 1.32
CA PRO A 490 -7.05 -4.98 2.15
C PRO A 490 -6.16 -6.22 2.26
N ILE A 491 -5.51 -6.62 1.15
CA ILE A 491 -4.53 -7.73 1.15
C ILE A 491 -3.28 -7.42 1.99
N SER A 492 -2.75 -6.20 1.88
CA SER A 492 -1.60 -5.75 2.66
C SER A 492 -1.93 -5.69 4.15
N ALA A 493 -3.10 -5.14 4.50
CA ALA A 493 -3.59 -5.08 5.87
C ALA A 493 -3.85 -6.48 6.47
N SER A 494 -4.54 -7.37 5.73
CA SER A 494 -4.85 -8.74 6.19
C SER A 494 -3.60 -9.54 6.52
N ARG A 495 -2.54 -9.45 5.68
CA ARG A 495 -1.26 -10.09 5.95
C ARG A 495 -0.52 -9.49 7.14
N ALA A 496 -0.48 -8.17 7.24
CA ALA A 496 0.31 -7.48 8.26
C ALA A 496 -0.32 -7.51 9.66
N THR A 497 -1.64 -7.67 9.74
CA THR A 497 -2.39 -7.71 11.02
C THR A 497 -2.43 -9.09 11.68
N GLN A 498 -1.86 -10.12 11.05
CA GLN A 498 -1.85 -11.47 11.61
C GLN A 498 -0.98 -11.60 12.86
N LYS A 499 -1.37 -12.53 13.73
CA LYS A 499 -0.60 -12.89 14.93
C LYS A 499 0.68 -13.60 14.51
N ARG A 500 1.85 -13.11 14.93
CA ARG A 500 3.06 -13.94 15.03
C ARG A 500 2.68 -15.18 15.84
N LYS A 501 2.79 -16.38 15.27
CA LYS A 501 2.52 -17.61 16.04
C LYS A 501 3.52 -17.62 17.20
N ARG A 502 3.03 -17.93 18.40
CA ARG A 502 3.73 -17.87 19.71
C ARG A 502 5.08 -18.61 19.79
N ASN A 503 5.49 -19.34 18.76
CA ASN A 503 6.80 -19.99 18.68
C ASN A 503 7.89 -19.09 18.10
N GLU A 504 7.57 -17.85 17.72
CA GLU A 504 8.48 -16.86 17.11
C GLU A 504 8.69 -15.65 18.04
N SER A 505 8.97 -15.89 19.32
CA SER A 505 9.34 -14.82 20.25
C SER A 505 10.86 -14.62 20.29
N ASP A 506 11.33 -13.46 19.81
CA ASP A 506 12.64 -12.88 20.14
C ASP A 506 12.75 -12.42 21.61
N GLY A 507 11.75 -12.75 22.45
CA GLY A 507 11.66 -12.35 23.86
C GLY A 507 12.64 -13.07 24.82
N ASP A 508 13.33 -14.12 24.40
CA ASP A 508 14.22 -14.89 25.29
C ASP A 508 15.68 -14.41 25.31
N LYS A 509 16.06 -13.42 24.49
CA LYS A 509 17.43 -12.88 24.51
C LYS A 509 17.64 -11.74 25.51
N MET A 510 16.59 -10.99 25.85
CA MET A 510 16.72 -9.85 26.78
C MET A 510 16.84 -10.29 28.26
N LYS A 511 16.34 -11.47 28.62
CA LYS A 511 16.45 -12.02 29.99
C LYS A 511 17.80 -12.70 30.26
N ASN A 512 18.45 -13.25 29.25
CA ASN A 512 19.73 -13.93 29.42
C ASN A 512 20.93 -12.97 29.48
N ILE A 513 20.83 -11.75 28.95
CA ILE A 513 21.89 -10.74 29.06
C ILE A 513 21.93 -10.10 30.47
N LYS A 514 20.82 -10.07 31.21
CA LYS A 514 20.80 -9.60 32.61
C LYS A 514 21.26 -10.66 33.63
N LYS A 515 21.19 -11.96 33.30
CA LYS A 515 21.73 -13.03 34.17
C LYS A 515 23.23 -13.28 33.99
N ALA A 516 23.80 -12.96 32.83
CA ALA A 516 25.23 -13.13 32.56
C ALA A 516 26.12 -11.98 33.07
N ARG A 517 25.56 -10.98 33.78
CA ARG A 517 26.31 -9.87 34.39
C ARG A 517 26.45 -9.97 35.92
N ASN A 518 25.93 -11.04 36.52
CA ASN A 518 25.99 -11.28 37.97
C ASN A 518 26.63 -12.63 38.34
N TYR A 519 27.62 -13.10 37.57
CA TYR A 519 28.56 -14.14 37.99
C TYR A 519 29.95 -13.87 37.43
#